data_AF-A0A494WTZ9-F1
#
_entry.id   AF-A0A494WTZ9-F1
#
_cell.length_a   1.000
_cell.length_b   1.000
_cell.length_c   1.000
_cell.angle_alpha   90.00
_cell.angle_beta   90.00
_cell.angle_gamma   90.00
#
_symmetry.space_group_name_H-M   'P 1'
#
loop_
_entity.id
_entity.type
_entity.pdbx_description
1 polymer ?
#
loop_
_entity_poly.entity_id
_entity_poly.type
_entity_poly.pdbx_seq_one_letter_code
_entity_poly.pdbx_strand_id
1 'polypeptide(L)' 'MTKKLYTPKVGPKGLMTLPKQIRTALGIEEGDRVLLKVEPGGKVVLEKALIFSANDGASNSER' A
#
# COMPACT_ATOMS: atom_id res chain seq x y z
N MET A 1 -11.80 -1.93 19.87
CA MET A 1 -10.52 -2.43 19.30
C MET A 1 -9.37 -1.61 19.89
N THR A 2 -8.44 -2.23 20.59
CA THR A 2 -7.29 -1.54 21.19
C THR A 2 -6.26 -1.22 20.11
N LYS A 3 -5.99 0.06 19.86
CA LYS A 3 -5.03 0.51 18.85
C LYS A 3 -3.62 0.17 19.30
N LYS A 4 -3.00 -0.83 18.69
CA LYS A 4 -1.60 -1.19 18.95
C LYS A 4 -0.68 -0.32 18.10
N LEU A 5 0.16 0.49 18.74
CA LEU A 5 1.10 1.38 18.07
C LEU A 5 2.41 0.63 17.79
N TYR A 6 2.92 0.78 16.57
CA TYR A 6 4.21 0.25 16.16
C TYR A 6 5.07 1.41 15.67
N THR A 7 6.32 1.48 16.14
CA THR A 7 7.28 2.53 15.77
C THR A 7 8.52 1.91 15.12
N PRO A 8 8.41 1.38 13.88
CA PRO A 8 9.58 0.86 13.17
C PRO A 8 10.55 2.00 12.82
N LYS A 9 11.85 1.69 12.84
CA LYS A 9 12.88 2.64 12.42
C LYS A 9 12.92 2.73 10.90
N VAL A 10 13.14 3.95 10.40
CA VAL A 10 13.50 4.19 9.01
C VAL A 10 15.01 4.00 8.86
N GLY A 11 15.42 3.10 7.97
CA GLY A 11 16.82 2.83 7.68
C GLY A 11 17.46 3.89 6.77
N PRO A 12 18.77 3.78 6.51
CA PRO A 12 19.56 4.79 5.78
C PRO A 12 19.05 5.10 4.35
N LYS A 13 18.32 4.17 3.74
CA LYS A 13 17.76 4.31 2.38
C LYS A 13 16.29 4.75 2.36
N GLY A 14 15.77 5.24 3.49
CA GLY A 14 14.33 5.55 3.61
C GLY A 14 13.43 4.31 3.69
N LEU A 15 14.02 3.12 3.87
CA LEU A 15 13.28 1.86 3.97
C LEU A 15 12.78 1.63 5.40
N MET A 16 11.56 1.13 5.55
CA MET A 16 11.06 0.63 6.83
C MET A 16 10.45 -0.76 6.67
N THR A 17 10.59 -1.58 7.70
CA THR A 17 9.97 -2.91 7.74
C THR A 17 8.61 -2.82 8.41
N LEU A 18 7.55 -3.09 7.65
CA LEU A 18 6.20 -3.26 8.20
C LEU A 18 6.17 -4.50 9.12
N PRO A 19 5.76 -4.37 10.39
CA PRO A 19 5.59 -5.52 11.29
C PRO A 19 4.68 -6.59 10.70
N LYS A 20 4.99 -7.87 10.95
CA LYS A 20 4.24 -9.02 10.41
C LYS A 20 2.73 -8.90 10.66
N GLN A 21 2.34 -8.51 11.87
CA GLN A 21 0.94 -8.35 12.27
C GLN A 21 0.19 -7.32 11.42
N ILE A 22 0.84 -6.21 11.05
CA ILE A 22 0.24 -5.19 10.18
C ILE A 22 0.07 -5.74 8.76
N ARG A 23 1.11 -6.40 8.21
CA ARG A 23 1.03 -7.01 6.87
C ARG A 23 -0.10 -8.04 6.77
N THR A 24 -0.20 -8.92 7.76
CA THR A 24 -1.27 -9.93 7.81
C THR A 24 -2.66 -9.29 7.93
N ALA A 25 -2.83 -8.27 8.78
CA ALA A 25 -4.11 -7.58 8.94
C ALA A 25 -4.55 -6.83 7.67
N LEU A 26 -3.60 -6.35 6.86
CA LEU A 26 -3.86 -5.66 5.60
C LEU A 26 -3.87 -6.60 4.38
N GLY A 27 -3.57 -7.89 4.56
CA GLY A 27 -3.45 -8.86 3.47
C GLY A 27 -2.42 -8.43 2.42
N ILE A 28 -1.26 -7.94 2.89
CA ILE A 28 -0.13 -7.51 2.05
C ILE A 28 0.90 -8.63 2.00
N GLU A 29 1.23 -9.06 0.80
CA GLU A 29 2.23 -10.09 0.52
C GLU A 29 3.46 -9.51 -0.19
N GLU A 30 4.50 -10.34 -0.34
CA GLU A 30 5.67 -9.94 -1.11
C GLU A 30 5.29 -9.75 -2.59
N GLY A 31 5.76 -8.65 -3.19
CA GLY A 31 5.41 -8.27 -4.56
C GLY A 31 4.17 -7.37 -4.68
N ASP A 32 3.36 -7.25 -3.63
CA ASP A 32 2.24 -6.32 -3.62
C ASP A 32 2.71 -4.87 -3.73
N ARG A 33 1.96 -4.07 -4.49
CA ARG A 33 2.14 -2.63 -4.54
C ARG A 33 1.23 -1.95 -3.51
N VAL A 34 1.77 -0.92 -2.87
CA VAL A 34 1.03 -0.05 -1.95
C VAL A 34 0.94 1.36 -2.52
N LEU A 35 -0.20 1.99 -2.34
CA LEU A 35 -0.38 3.40 -2.65
C LEU A 35 0.10 4.22 -1.46
N LEU A 36 1.05 5.12 -1.73
CA LEU A 36 1.58 6.05 -0.74
C LEU A 36 0.95 7.42 -0.97
N LYS A 37 0.26 7.94 0.06
CA LYS A 37 -0.30 9.29 0.08
C LYS A 37 0.40 10.11 1.16
N VAL A 38 0.72 11.35 0.84
CA VAL A 38 1.24 12.32 1.80
C VAL A 38 0.10 13.29 2.13
N GLU A 39 -0.36 13.28 3.36
CA GLU A 39 -1.34 14.23 3.89
C GLU A 39 -0.65 15.49 4.44
N PRO A 40 -1.37 16.62 4.54
CA PRO A 40 -0.86 17.83 5.19
C PRO A 40 -0.30 17.54 6.59
N GLY A 41 0.80 18.21 6.94
CA GLY A 41 1.50 17.96 8.21
C GLY A 41 2.47 16.77 8.17
N GLY A 42 2.74 16.20 6.98
CA GLY A 42 3.79 15.19 6.80
C GLY A 42 3.37 13.77 7.18
N LYS A 43 2.07 13.53 7.37
CA LYS A 43 1.54 12.19 7.64
C LYS A 43 1.52 11.38 6.35
N VAL A 44 2.18 10.22 6.37
CA VAL A 44 2.18 9.27 5.25
C VAL A 44 1.13 8.19 5.52
N VAL A 45 0.26 7.96 4.54
CA VAL A 45 -0.77 6.91 4.56
C VAL A 45 -0.45 5.87 3.50
N LEU A 46 -0.47 4.60 3.90
CA LEU A 46 -0.29 3.45 3.01
C LEU A 46 -1.63 2.74 2.85
N GLU A 47 -2.02 2.51 1.60
CA GLU A 47 -3.22 1.77 1.23
C GLU A 47 -2.86 0.64 0.28
N LYS A 48 -3.64 -0.45 0.27
CA LYS A 48 -3.48 -1.50 -0.73
C LYS A 48 -3.82 -0.92 -2.11
N ALA A 49 -2.90 -1.04 -3.07
CA ALA A 49 -3.16 -0.54 -4.42
C ALA A 49 -4.03 -1.53 -5.20
N LEU A 50 -5.09 -1.03 -5.84
CA LEU A 50 -5.81 -1.75 -6.88
C LEU A 50 -5.25 -1.28 -8.23
N ILE A 51 -4.59 -2.17 -8.95
CA ILE A 51 -4.01 -1.86 -10.26
C ILE A 51 -5.01 -2.32 -11.31
N PHE A 52 -5.55 -1.37 -12.07
CA PHE A 52 -6.38 -1.65 -13.24
C PHE A 52 -5.56 -1.37 -14.50
N SER A 53 -5.54 -2.30 -15.44
CA SER A 53 -4.93 -2.07 -16.76
C SER A 53 -5.89 -1.23 -17.59
N ALA A 54 -5.41 -0.08 -18.09
CA ALA A 54 -6.22 0.83 -18.91
C ALA A 54 -6.64 0.23 -20.27
N ASN A 55 -6.05 -0.88 -20.70
CA ASN A 55 -6.29 -1.51 -22.00
C ASN A 55 -7.42 -2.55 -22.01
N ASP A 56 -7.97 -2.93 -20.85
CA ASP A 56 -8.96 -4.02 -20.77
C ASP A 56 -10.37 -3.58 -21.21
N GLY A 57 -10.57 -2.29 -21.51
CA GLY A 57 -11.86 -1.72 -21.91
C GLY A 57 -12.13 -1.60 -23.41
N ALA A 58 -11.18 -1.95 -24.28
CA ALA A 58 -11.28 -1.70 -25.73
C ALA A 58 -11.54 -2.96 -26.58
N SER A 59 -12.20 -3.98 -26.03
CA SER A 59 -12.47 -5.24 -26.73
C SER A 59 -13.96 -5.58 -26.87
N ASN A 60 -14.84 -4.60 -27.16
CA ASN A 60 -16.10 -4.92 -27.86
C ASN A 60 -16.83 -3.67 -28.41
N SER A 61 -16.47 -3.24 -29.62
CA SER A 61 -17.44 -2.64 -30.56
C SER A 61 -16.81 -2.47 -31.93
N GLU A 62 -17.08 -3.40 -32.84
CA GLU A 62 -17.53 -3.09 -34.20
C GLU A 62 -17.86 -4.42 -34.88
N ARG A 63 -19.18 -4.64 -35.00
CA ARG A 63 -19.77 -5.51 -36.01
C ARG A 63 -20.04 -4.66 -37.24
#